data_AF-A0A224XZG1-F1
#
_entry.id   AF-A0A224XZG1-F1
#
_cell.length_a   1.000
_cell.length_b   1.000
_cell.length_c   1.000
_cell.angle_alpha   90.00
_cell.angle_beta   90.00
_cell.angle_gamma   90.00
#
_symmetry.space_group_name_H-M   'P 1'
#
loop_
_entity.id
_entity.type
_entity.pdbx_description
1 polymer ?
#
loop_
_entity_poly.entity_id
_entity_poly.type
_entity_poly.pdbx_seq_one_letter_code
_entity_poly.pdbx_strand_id
1 'polypeptide(L)'
;MGITEEVLQGETLSSTLFCLYIFLIFCSMDVCGINLGFRRVILVLTYANGLIFIADSPSDVCKKIRILDESALRIFYQLMFENSKILKITRGGSVREKRKFWFRKRQVEVVNKYVYLEISLISSTLFLEATKNAVKKANAAVRSALALLAKSKTDSWASRKRVFDSIVKTTLLYCCAT
;
A
#
# COMPACT_ATOMS: atom_id res chain seq x y z
N MET A 1 -33.74 -4.83 -12.74
CA MET A 1 -32.63 -5.72 -13.17
C MET A 1 -31.54 -5.57 -12.13
N GLY A 2 -31.44 -6.57 -11.25
CA GLY A 2 -30.72 -6.48 -9.97
C GLY A 2 -29.22 -6.56 -10.16
N ILE A 3 -28.51 -5.75 -9.38
CA ILE A 3 -27.06 -5.82 -9.23
C ILE A 3 -26.79 -7.08 -8.39
N THR A 4 -26.53 -8.22 -9.03
CA THR A 4 -26.35 -9.52 -8.36
C THR A 4 -24.89 -9.89 -8.09
N GLU A 5 -23.91 -9.13 -8.60
CA GLU A 5 -22.48 -9.52 -8.50
C GLU A 5 -21.54 -8.43 -7.99
N GLU A 6 -22.06 -7.26 -7.58
CA GLU A 6 -21.21 -6.16 -7.10
C GLU A 6 -21.67 -5.67 -5.74
N VAL A 7 -20.70 -5.49 -4.83
CA VAL A 7 -20.97 -4.94 -3.51
C VAL A 7 -21.26 -3.45 -3.64
N LEU A 8 -22.37 -2.98 -3.09
CA LEU A 8 -22.76 -1.57 -3.12
C LEU A 8 -21.65 -0.70 -2.50
N GLN A 9 -21.17 0.29 -3.26
CA GLN A 9 -20.22 1.29 -2.76
C GLN A 9 -20.95 2.23 -1.80
N GLY A 10 -20.52 2.28 -0.54
CA GLY A 10 -21.08 3.18 0.47
C GLY A 10 -21.44 2.49 1.79
N GLU A 11 -21.54 1.16 1.81
CA GLU A 11 -21.73 0.42 3.06
C GLU A 11 -20.39 0.14 3.74
N THR A 12 -20.25 0.50 5.01
CA THR A 12 -19.02 0.26 5.80
C THR A 12 -18.65 -1.22 5.87
N LEU A 13 -19.63 -2.11 5.74
CA LEU A 13 -19.44 -3.56 5.81
C LEU A 13 -18.81 -4.14 4.54
N SER A 14 -19.01 -3.49 3.39
CA SER A 14 -18.51 -3.90 2.07
C SER A 14 -17.00 -4.12 2.07
N SER A 15 -16.25 -3.15 2.61
CA SER A 15 -14.79 -3.22 2.67
C SER A 15 -14.28 -4.36 3.56
N THR A 16 -14.98 -4.64 4.65
CA THR A 16 -14.63 -5.72 5.58
C THR A 16 -14.92 -7.09 4.97
N LEU A 17 -16.09 -7.25 4.33
CA LEU A 17 -16.44 -8.48 3.63
C LEU A 17 -15.48 -8.79 2.48
N PHE A 18 -15.07 -7.77 1.72
CA PHE A 18 -14.07 -7.94 0.67
C PHE A 18 -12.72 -8.41 1.22
N CYS A 19 -12.23 -7.79 2.30
CA CYS A 19 -11.00 -8.23 2.97
C CYS A 19 -11.12 -9.68 3.48
N LEU A 20 -12.26 -10.05 4.06
CA LEU A 20 -12.52 -11.38 4.58
C LEU A 20 -12.61 -12.43 3.47
N TYR A 21 -13.24 -12.10 2.35
CA TYR A 21 -13.32 -12.97 1.17
C TYR A 21 -11.94 -13.30 0.60
N ILE A 22 -11.07 -12.29 0.46
CA ILE A 22 -9.68 -12.48 0.04
C ILE A 22 -8.96 -13.39 1.04
N PHE A 23 -9.08 -13.11 2.34
CA PHE A 23 -8.45 -13.91 3.38
C PHE A 23 -8.89 -15.38 3.34
N LEU A 24 -10.18 -15.66 3.17
CA LEU A 24 -10.71 -17.02 3.09
C LEU A 24 -10.15 -17.82 1.91
N ILE A 25 -10.05 -17.22 0.72
CA ILE A 25 -9.46 -17.86 -0.46
C ILE A 25 -8.01 -18.26 -0.20
N PHE A 26 -7.27 -17.42 0.50
CA PHE A 26 -5.87 -17.68 0.78
C PHE A 26 -5.68 -18.72 1.90
N CYS A 27 -6.55 -18.73 2.91
CA CYS A 27 -6.55 -19.73 3.96
C CYS A 27 -6.91 -21.12 3.44
N SER A 28 -7.86 -21.24 2.50
CA SER A 28 -8.24 -22.54 1.93
C SER A 28 -7.14 -23.14 1.04
N MET A 29 -6.19 -22.34 0.56
CA MET A 29 -5.13 -22.74 -0.37
C MET A 29 -3.75 -22.91 0.30
N ASP A 30 -3.69 -22.96 1.63
CA ASP A 30 -2.50 -23.20 2.46
C ASP A 30 -1.27 -22.33 2.08
N VAL A 31 -1.52 -21.03 1.88
CA VAL A 31 -0.45 -20.11 1.48
C VAL A 31 0.25 -19.53 2.70
N CYS A 32 1.55 -19.83 2.85
CA CYS A 32 2.38 -19.18 3.86
C CYS A 32 2.59 -17.69 3.54
N GLY A 33 2.33 -16.83 4.53
CA GLY A 33 2.74 -15.43 4.52
C GLY A 33 4.11 -15.23 5.15
N ILE A 34 4.54 -13.98 5.19
CA ILE A 34 5.81 -13.60 5.81
C ILE A 34 5.63 -13.47 7.30
N ASN A 35 6.46 -14.16 8.08
CA ASN A 35 6.39 -14.08 9.52
C ASN A 35 7.13 -12.84 10.05
N LEU A 36 6.38 -11.85 10.53
CA LEU A 36 6.90 -10.72 11.29
C LEU A 36 6.96 -11.08 12.78
N GLY A 37 7.96 -11.89 13.15
CA GLY A 37 8.22 -12.30 14.53
C GLY A 37 7.64 -13.67 14.89
N PHE A 38 7.20 -13.87 16.14
CA PHE A 38 6.79 -15.20 16.63
C PHE A 38 5.33 -15.58 16.33
N ARG A 39 4.47 -14.65 15.85
CA ARG A 39 3.02 -14.90 15.74
C ARG A 39 2.27 -14.19 14.60
N ARG A 40 2.91 -13.40 13.74
CA ARG A 40 2.18 -12.60 12.74
C ARG A 40 2.64 -12.93 11.34
N VAL A 41 1.81 -13.68 10.63
CA VAL A 41 2.01 -14.02 9.23
C VAL A 41 1.26 -12.99 8.37
N ILE A 42 1.98 -12.09 7.70
CA ILE A 42 1.38 -11.15 6.74
C ILE A 42 1.39 -11.77 5.36
N LEU A 43 0.20 -11.92 4.79
CA LEU A 43 0.02 -12.51 3.47
C LEU A 43 -0.27 -11.47 2.39
N VAL A 44 -1.18 -10.54 2.69
CA VAL A 44 -1.75 -9.56 1.75
C VAL A 44 -1.99 -8.25 2.47
N LEU A 45 -1.68 -7.14 1.81
CA LEU A 45 -2.12 -5.80 2.21
C LEU A 45 -3.18 -5.33 1.22
N THR A 46 -4.41 -5.19 1.70
CA THR A 46 -5.56 -4.69 0.95
C THR A 46 -5.88 -3.27 1.38
N TYR A 47 -6.01 -2.36 0.42
CA TYR A 47 -6.60 -1.06 0.69
C TYR A 47 -7.45 -0.60 -0.49
N ALA A 48 -8.74 -0.40 -0.25
CA ALA A 48 -9.73 -0.10 -1.28
C ALA A 48 -9.58 -1.05 -2.48
N ASN A 49 -9.22 -0.51 -3.65
CA ASN A 49 -9.07 -1.26 -4.89
C ASN A 49 -7.65 -1.82 -5.08
N GLY A 50 -6.73 -1.64 -4.14
CA GLY A 50 -5.32 -2.05 -4.24
C GLY A 50 -5.02 -3.31 -3.45
N LEU A 51 -4.26 -4.22 -4.05
CA LEU A 51 -3.77 -5.46 -3.43
C LEU A 51 -2.25 -5.56 -3.57
N ILE A 52 -1.57 -5.74 -2.44
CA ILE A 52 -0.14 -6.03 -2.39
C ILE A 52 0.07 -7.41 -1.79
N PHE A 53 0.77 -8.25 -2.54
CA PHE A 53 1.25 -9.53 -2.06
C PHE A 53 2.67 -9.39 -1.52
N ILE A 54 2.90 -9.97 -0.35
CA ILE A 54 4.25 -10.07 0.21
C ILE A 54 4.66 -11.53 0.17
N ALA A 55 5.84 -11.83 -0.35
CA ALA A 55 6.35 -13.20 -0.42
C ALA A 55 7.85 -13.21 -0.13
N ASP A 56 8.30 -14.24 0.58
CA ASP A 56 9.71 -14.41 0.96
C ASP A 56 10.56 -14.96 -0.19
N SER A 57 9.95 -15.73 -1.09
CA SER A 57 10.65 -16.36 -2.21
C SER A 57 9.98 -16.05 -3.57
N PRO A 58 10.76 -16.02 -4.67
CA PRO A 58 10.20 -15.92 -6.01
C PRO A 58 9.23 -17.06 -6.34
N SER A 59 9.46 -18.25 -5.79
CA SER A 59 8.56 -19.39 -5.90
C SER A 59 7.21 -19.12 -5.25
N ASP A 60 7.18 -18.46 -4.10
CA ASP A 60 5.92 -18.10 -3.43
C ASP A 60 5.15 -17.02 -4.18
N VAL A 61 5.85 -16.06 -4.80
CA VAL A 61 5.20 -15.10 -5.71
C VAL A 61 4.51 -15.84 -6.84
N CYS A 62 5.20 -16.77 -7.50
CA CYS A 62 4.62 -17.56 -8.58
C CYS A 62 3.44 -18.43 -8.12
N LYS A 63 3.52 -19.04 -6.93
CA LYS A 63 2.39 -19.80 -6.34
C LYS A 63 1.19 -18.89 -6.10
N LYS A 64 1.38 -17.75 -5.44
CA LYS A 64 0.32 -16.76 -5.17
C LYS A 64 -0.33 -16.30 -6.46
N ILE A 65 0.47 -15.97 -7.47
CA ILE A 65 -0.03 -15.57 -8.79
C ILE A 65 -0.85 -16.68 -9.46
N ARG A 66 -0.43 -17.95 -9.38
CA ARG A 66 -1.20 -19.09 -9.92
C ARG A 66 -2.53 -19.29 -9.21
N ILE A 67 -2.53 -19.18 -7.89
CA ILE A 67 -3.74 -19.30 -7.06
C ILE A 67 -4.76 -18.23 -7.45
N LEU A 68 -4.31 -17.00 -7.69
CA LEU A 68 -5.17 -15.91 -8.18
C LEU A 68 -5.73 -16.17 -9.59
N ASP A 69 -4.97 -16.88 -10.40
CA ASP A 69 -5.32 -17.20 -11.77
C ASP A 69 -6.45 -18.24 -11.88
N GLU A 70 -6.47 -19.15 -10.90
CA GLU A 70 -7.42 -20.25 -10.75
C GLU A 70 -8.67 -19.85 -9.92
N SER A 71 -8.56 -18.85 -9.04
CA SER A 71 -9.65 -18.43 -8.17
C SER A 71 -10.61 -17.42 -8.84
N ALA A 72 -11.81 -17.26 -8.27
CA ALA A 72 -12.86 -16.36 -8.76
C ALA A 72 -12.45 -14.87 -8.82
N LEU A 73 -11.33 -14.51 -8.19
CA LEU A 73 -10.72 -13.18 -8.33
C LEU A 73 -10.10 -12.95 -9.71
N ARG A 74 -10.06 -13.95 -10.60
CA ARG A 74 -9.52 -13.85 -11.96
C ARG A 74 -10.04 -12.64 -12.72
N ILE A 75 -11.36 -12.37 -12.67
CA ILE A 75 -11.98 -11.24 -13.37
C ILE A 75 -11.48 -9.91 -12.78
N PHE A 76 -11.43 -9.83 -11.44
CA PHE A 76 -10.95 -8.65 -10.71
C PHE A 76 -9.47 -8.37 -10.98
N TYR A 77 -8.60 -9.39 -10.93
CA TYR A 77 -7.17 -9.21 -11.21
C TYR A 77 -6.84 -8.94 -12.66
N GLN A 78 -7.63 -9.45 -13.61
CA GLN A 78 -7.42 -9.17 -15.03
C GLN A 78 -7.56 -7.67 -15.33
N LEU A 79 -8.46 -6.98 -14.63
CA LEU A 79 -8.62 -5.52 -14.69
C LEU A 79 -7.46 -4.78 -14.01
N MET A 80 -6.86 -5.36 -12.97
CA MET A 80 -5.76 -4.75 -12.22
C MET A 80 -4.35 -5.01 -12.79
N PHE A 81 -4.22 -5.96 -13.71
CA PHE A 81 -2.93 -6.49 -14.14
C PHE A 81 -2.05 -5.44 -14.84
N GLU A 82 -2.64 -4.49 -15.57
CA GLU A 82 -1.90 -3.45 -16.30
C GLU A 82 -1.05 -2.55 -15.38
N ASN A 83 -1.48 -2.38 -14.13
CA ASN A 83 -0.78 -1.57 -13.14
C ASN A 83 0.05 -2.42 -12.15
N SER A 84 0.09 -3.74 -12.35
CA SER A 84 0.77 -4.65 -11.44
C SER A 84 2.30 -4.55 -11.61
N LYS A 85 3.00 -4.40 -10.49
CA LYS A 85 4.45 -4.22 -10.43
C LYS A 85 5.02 -5.08 -9.32
N ILE A 86 6.19 -5.65 -9.53
CA ILE A 86 6.92 -6.43 -8.52
C ILE A 86 8.03 -5.56 -7.95
N LEU A 87 7.97 -5.29 -6.65
CA LEU A 87 9.05 -4.65 -5.91
C LEU A 87 9.88 -5.72 -5.20
N LYS A 88 11.14 -5.86 -5.57
CA LYS A 88 12.08 -6.76 -4.88
C LYS A 88 12.77 -5.99 -3.77
N ILE A 89 12.60 -6.40 -2.51
CA ILE A 89 13.29 -5.81 -1.36
C ILE A 89 14.52 -6.67 -1.04
N THR A 90 15.71 -6.05 -0.90
CA THR A 90 16.97 -6.75 -0.62
C THR A 90 17.80 -6.01 0.43
N ARG A 91 18.37 -6.75 1.40
CA ARG A 91 19.33 -6.24 2.39
C ARG A 91 20.73 -6.11 1.76
N GLY A 92 20.91 -5.10 0.90
CA GLY A 92 22.19 -4.83 0.24
C GLY A 92 22.58 -5.86 -0.83
N GLY A 93 23.43 -5.43 -1.77
CA GLY A 93 23.91 -6.25 -2.89
C GLY A 93 23.43 -5.76 -4.25
N SER A 94 24.27 -5.96 -5.27
CA SER A 94 23.93 -5.68 -6.67
C SER A 94 22.79 -6.61 -7.10
N VAL A 95 21.76 -6.07 -7.75
CA VAL A 95 20.66 -6.82 -8.37
C VAL A 95 21.24 -7.59 -9.56
N ARG A 96 21.93 -8.71 -9.29
CA ARG A 96 22.61 -9.51 -10.32
C ARG A 96 21.66 -10.31 -11.21
N GLU A 97 20.42 -10.51 -10.80
CA GLU A 97 19.46 -11.29 -11.59
C GLU A 97 18.25 -10.47 -12.03
N LYS A 98 18.18 -10.20 -13.34
CA LYS A 98 16.95 -9.84 -14.05
C LYS A 98 16.06 -11.08 -14.19
N ARG A 99 15.59 -11.65 -13.06
CA ARG A 99 14.55 -12.70 -13.13
C ARG A 99 13.30 -12.07 -13.71
N LYS A 100 12.86 -12.61 -14.85
CA LYS A 100 11.61 -12.22 -15.49
C LYS A 100 10.49 -12.99 -14.82
N PHE A 101 9.53 -12.28 -14.23
CA PHE A 101 8.30 -12.86 -13.75
C PHE A 101 7.28 -12.83 -14.88
N TRP A 102 6.68 -13.98 -15.15
CA TRP A 102 5.72 -14.14 -16.23
C TRP A 102 4.35 -14.49 -15.65
N PHE A 103 3.33 -13.77 -16.08
CA PHE A 103 1.94 -14.09 -15.82
C PHE A 103 1.21 -14.24 -17.15
N ARG A 104 0.69 -15.44 -17.44
CA ARG A 104 -0.07 -15.75 -18.66
C ARG A 104 0.54 -15.13 -19.94
N LYS A 105 1.86 -15.32 -20.12
CA LYS A 105 2.67 -14.82 -21.26
C LYS A 105 2.96 -13.30 -21.28
N ARG A 106 2.50 -12.54 -20.29
CA ARG A 106 2.91 -11.14 -20.06
C ARG A 106 4.00 -11.06 -19.00
N GLN A 107 5.02 -10.25 -19.25
CA GLN A 107 6.08 -10.02 -18.29
C GLN A 107 5.61 -8.97 -17.27
N VAL A 108 5.68 -9.29 -15.98
CA VAL A 108 5.42 -8.29 -14.92
C VAL A 108 6.68 -7.46 -14.72
N GLU A 109 6.51 -6.14 -14.68
CA GLU A 109 7.62 -5.21 -14.50
C GLU A 109 8.19 -5.32 -13.08
N VAL A 110 9.51 -5.49 -12.98
CA VAL A 110 10.22 -5.43 -11.70
C VAL A 110 10.71 -4.00 -11.50
N VAL A 111 10.16 -3.33 -10.49
CA VAL A 111 10.49 -1.94 -10.17
C VAL A 111 11.35 -1.84 -8.92
N ASN A 112 12.17 -0.79 -8.86
CA ASN A 112 13.00 -0.47 -7.71
C ASN A 112 12.26 0.42 -6.67
N LYS A 113 11.23 1.13 -7.12
CA LYS A 113 10.44 2.06 -6.32
C LYS A 113 8.97 1.89 -6.66
N TYR A 114 8.13 1.81 -5.64
CA TYR A 114 6.69 1.74 -5.77
C TYR A 114 6.04 2.66 -4.73
N VAL A 115 4.97 3.37 -5.11
CA VAL A 115 4.26 4.26 -4.18
C VAL A 115 2.96 3.57 -3.78
N TYR A 116 2.82 3.24 -2.50
CA TYR A 116 1.60 2.67 -1.92
C TYR A 116 1.07 3.60 -0.84
N LEU A 117 -0.20 4.00 -0.93
CA LEU A 117 -0.83 4.94 0.03
C LEU A 117 0.03 6.19 0.29
N GLU A 118 0.60 6.73 -0.78
CA GLU A 118 1.52 7.88 -0.77
C GLU A 118 2.87 7.66 -0.06
N ILE A 119 3.20 6.42 0.29
CA ILE A 119 4.47 6.00 0.87
C ILE A 119 5.32 5.40 -0.24
N SER A 120 6.55 5.90 -0.39
CA SER A 120 7.51 5.33 -1.34
C SER A 120 8.21 4.11 -0.73
N LEU A 121 7.83 2.93 -1.18
CA LEU A 121 8.54 1.68 -0.92
C LEU A 121 9.70 1.58 -1.92
N ILE A 122 10.89 1.29 -1.42
CA ILE A 122 12.10 1.10 -2.23
C ILE A 122 12.67 -0.29 -1.96
N SER A 123 13.37 -0.85 -2.95
CA SER A 123 14.09 -2.12 -2.79
C SER A 123 15.09 -2.11 -1.63
N SER A 124 15.61 -0.94 -1.25
CA SER A 124 16.50 -0.77 -0.12
C SER A 124 15.70 -0.81 1.18
N THR A 125 16.17 -1.59 2.14
CA THR A 125 15.61 -1.61 3.51
C THR A 125 15.89 -0.33 4.30
N LEU A 126 16.67 0.60 3.73
CA LEU A 126 16.91 1.92 4.29
C LEU A 126 15.73 2.81 3.89
N PHE A 127 14.82 3.07 4.83
CA PHE A 127 13.62 3.92 4.68
C PHE A 127 13.94 5.42 4.49
N LEU A 128 15.09 5.74 3.91
CA LEU A 128 15.61 7.10 3.75
C LEU A 128 14.71 7.92 2.81
N GLU A 129 14.24 7.35 1.72
CA GLU A 129 13.37 8.09 0.79
C GLU A 129 11.98 8.32 1.38
N ALA A 130 11.43 7.34 2.09
CA ALA A 130 10.18 7.51 2.83
C ALA A 130 10.31 8.67 3.83
N THR A 131 11.43 8.70 4.57
CA THR A 131 11.76 9.81 5.49
C THR A 131 11.88 11.15 4.76
N LYS A 132 12.58 11.20 3.62
CA LYS A 132 12.69 12.44 2.80
C LYS A 132 11.33 12.93 2.32
N ASN A 133 10.44 12.02 1.92
CA ASN A 133 9.10 12.36 1.48
C ASN A 133 8.22 12.84 2.64
N ALA A 134 8.33 12.21 3.82
CA ALA A 134 7.70 12.66 5.05
C ALA A 134 8.12 14.09 5.41
N VAL A 135 9.43 14.39 5.38
CA VAL A 135 9.96 15.74 5.63
C VAL A 135 9.42 16.75 4.61
N LYS A 136 9.38 16.40 3.31
CA LYS A 136 8.80 17.26 2.28
C LYS A 136 7.32 17.56 2.54
N LYS A 137 6.52 16.56 2.93
CA LYS A 137 5.10 16.74 3.28
C LYS A 137 4.93 17.61 4.52
N ALA A 138 5.74 17.39 5.56
CA ALA A 138 5.72 18.22 6.76
C ALA A 138 6.02 19.69 6.44
N ASN A 139 7.03 19.96 5.62
CA ASN A 139 7.35 21.32 5.18
C ASN A 139 6.21 21.96 4.36
N ALA A 140 5.54 21.18 3.50
CA ALA A 140 4.37 21.66 2.76
C ALA A 140 3.21 22.02 3.70
N ALA A 141 2.92 21.18 4.69
CA ALA A 141 1.88 21.44 5.68
C ALA A 141 2.18 22.68 6.54
N VAL A 142 3.44 22.89 6.94
CA VAL A 142 3.87 24.11 7.63
C VAL A 142 3.62 25.35 6.76
N ARG A 143 3.97 25.31 5.47
CA ARG A 143 3.70 26.42 4.54
C ARG A 143 2.22 26.69 4.38
N SER A 144 1.39 25.64 4.25
CA SER A 144 -0.07 25.78 4.18
C SER A 144 -0.65 26.36 5.46
N ALA A 145 -0.16 25.94 6.63
CA ALA A 145 -0.57 26.49 7.91
C ALA A 145 -0.21 27.98 8.02
N LEU A 146 1.01 28.37 7.65
CA LEU A 146 1.43 29.78 7.65
C LEU A 146 0.62 30.63 6.67
N ALA A 147 0.33 30.11 5.48
CA ALA A 147 -0.52 30.81 4.50
C ALA A 147 -1.95 30.99 5.01
N LEU A 148 -2.51 30.00 5.70
CA LEU A 148 -3.83 30.08 6.32
C LEU A 148 -3.82 31.10 7.46
N LEU A 149 -2.79 31.09 8.30
CA LEU A 149 -2.63 32.07 9.38
C LEU A 149 -2.50 33.50 8.85
N ALA A 150 -1.74 33.71 7.78
CA ALA A 150 -1.60 35.02 7.13
C ALA A 150 -2.92 35.54 6.53
N LYS A 151 -3.78 34.64 6.05
CA LYS A 151 -5.13 34.98 5.56
C LYS A 151 -6.16 35.10 6.68
N SER A 152 -5.94 34.41 7.79
CA SER A 152 -6.84 34.45 8.94
C SER A 152 -6.67 35.80 9.63
N LYS A 153 -7.73 36.62 9.62
CA LYS A 153 -7.78 37.87 10.40
C LYS A 153 -7.97 37.61 11.91
N THR A 154 -7.32 36.55 12.42
CA THR A 154 -7.45 36.17 13.83
C THR A 154 -6.38 36.88 14.65
N ASP A 155 -6.79 37.65 15.64
CA ASP A 155 -5.86 38.43 16.48
C ASP A 155 -5.36 37.66 17.70
N SER A 156 -6.06 36.58 18.08
CA SER A 156 -5.67 35.73 19.21
C SER A 156 -4.54 34.77 18.84
N TRP A 157 -3.40 34.91 19.52
CA TRP A 157 -2.27 33.97 19.44
C TRP A 157 -2.67 32.52 19.74
N ALA A 158 -3.59 32.31 20.68
CA ALA A 158 -4.06 30.97 21.05
C ALA A 158 -4.77 30.27 19.88
N SER A 159 -5.61 31.00 19.14
CA SER A 159 -6.29 30.49 17.96
C SER A 159 -5.30 30.18 16.83
N ARG A 160 -4.31 31.04 16.61
CA ARG A 160 -3.24 30.82 15.63
C ARG A 160 -2.43 29.56 15.93
N LYS A 161 -2.02 29.39 17.19
CA LYS A 161 -1.32 28.18 17.66
C LYS A 161 -2.17 26.93 17.46
N ARG A 162 -3.47 26.98 17.77
CA ARG A 162 -4.37 25.82 17.63
C ARG A 162 -4.51 25.37 16.18
N VAL A 163 -4.64 26.30 15.23
CA VAL A 163 -4.73 25.98 13.80
C VAL A 163 -3.41 25.40 13.30
N PHE A 164 -2.27 26.01 13.68
CA PHE A 164 -0.96 25.49 13.34
C PHE A 164 -0.75 24.06 13.86
N ASP A 165 -0.98 23.84 15.15
CA ASP A 165 -0.85 22.53 15.80
C ASP A 165 -1.79 21.51 15.15
N SER A 166 -3.02 21.90 14.81
CA SER A 166 -3.98 20.97 14.20
C SER A 166 -3.54 20.48 12.82
N ILE A 167 -2.93 21.34 11.99
CA ILE A 167 -2.48 20.98 10.64
C ILE A 167 -1.13 20.25 10.69
N VAL A 168 -0.19 20.76 11.46
CA VAL A 168 1.18 20.23 11.50
C VAL A 168 1.23 18.93 12.29
N LYS A 169 0.55 18.83 13.43
CA LYS A 169 0.52 17.61 14.25
C LYS A 169 -0.16 16.46 13.53
N THR A 170 -1.29 16.70 12.85
CA THR A 170 -1.97 15.63 12.09
C THR A 170 -1.12 15.13 10.94
N THR A 171 -0.47 16.04 10.20
CA THR A 171 0.44 15.66 9.11
C THR A 171 1.67 14.91 9.62
N LEU A 172 2.27 15.35 10.73
CA LEU A 172 3.41 14.67 11.35
C LEU A 172 3.03 13.29 11.89
N LEU A 173 1.90 13.18 12.60
CA LEU A 173 1.42 11.91 13.14
C LEU A 173 1.15 10.91 12.01
N TYR A 174 0.54 11.35 10.90
CA TYR A 174 0.38 10.53 9.72
C TYR A 174 1.73 10.08 9.17
N CYS A 175 2.70 10.98 9.02
CA CYS A 175 4.03 10.66 8.49
C CYS A 175 4.93 9.84 9.44
N CYS A 176 4.65 9.81 10.75
CA CYS A 176 5.39 9.01 11.74
C CYS A 176 4.82 7.60 11.90
N ALA A 177 3.52 7.42 11.71
CA ALA A 177 2.89 6.10 11.72
C ALA A 177 3.22 5.29 10.45
N THR A 178 3.70 5.95 9.39
CA THR A 178 4.14 5.39 8.11
C THR A 178 5.64 5.17 8.05
#